data_AF-A0A925UK99-F1
#
_entry.id   AF-A0A925UK99-F1
#
_cell.length_a   1.000
_cell.length_b   1.000
_cell.length_c   1.000
_cell.angle_alpha   90.00
_cell.angle_beta   90.00
_cell.angle_gamma   90.00
#
_symmetry.space_group_name_H-M   'P 1'
#
loop_
_entity.id
_entity.type
_entity.pdbx_description
1 polymer ?
#
loop_
_entity_poly.entity_id
_entity_poly.type
_entity_poly.pdbx_seq_one_letter_code
_entity_poly.pdbx_strand_id
1 'polypeptide(L)'
;MKIIITEYLTDWPGESSQIVKPFIFDLLLKNHLFIFLVTLANGNFEEVCIETDSEDTLKAIRNLLIGTGNVTKLQETSNTANRRLYREGYEIYTQGDLSMILLNPKPQPNLFNQEALDAYTLGFATAWSFDYVAEGQKLLSPKKNWFYYLAKWFRRV
;
A
#
# COMPACT_ATOMS: atom_id res chain seq x y z
N MET A 1 5.77 16.89 0.18
CA MET A 1 6.23 15.53 -0.13
C MET A 1 5.14 14.58 0.29
N LYS A 2 4.35 14.11 -0.66
CA LYS A 2 3.22 13.23 -0.41
C LYS A 2 3.39 11.91 -1.13
N ILE A 3 2.93 10.86 -0.46
CA ILE A 3 2.85 9.51 -1.04
C ILE A 3 1.44 8.98 -0.90
N ILE A 4 1.07 8.11 -1.82
CA ILE A 4 -0.07 7.21 -1.65
C ILE A 4 0.50 5.82 -1.37
N ILE A 5 -0.02 5.16 -0.35
CA ILE A 5 0.27 3.77 -0.02
C ILE A 5 -1.00 2.97 -0.19
N THR A 6 -0.88 1.88 -0.92
CA THR A 6 -1.93 0.89 -1.09
C THR A 6 -1.39 -0.43 -0.57
N GLU A 7 -2.03 -1.02 0.43
CA GLU A 7 -1.52 -2.21 1.12
C GLU A 7 -2.46 -3.41 1.02
N TYR A 8 -1.86 -4.60 0.92
CA TYR A 8 -2.50 -5.91 1.06
C TYR A 8 -1.79 -6.65 2.20
N LEU A 9 -2.53 -7.02 3.24
CA LEU A 9 -1.98 -7.46 4.52
C LEU A 9 -1.86 -8.98 4.56
N THR A 10 -0.74 -9.49 5.11
CA THR A 10 -0.51 -10.93 5.25
C THR A 10 -1.55 -11.58 6.17
N ASP A 11 -1.75 -11.01 7.36
CA ASP A 11 -2.69 -11.49 8.37
C ASP A 11 -3.91 -10.56 8.45
N TRP A 12 -4.75 -10.56 7.41
CA TRP A 12 -5.97 -9.75 7.40
C TRP A 12 -6.93 -10.22 8.51
N PRO A 13 -7.25 -9.36 9.51
CA PRO A 13 -8.04 -9.76 10.68
C PRO A 13 -9.56 -9.63 10.46
N GLY A 14 -9.99 -9.21 9.26
CA GLY A 14 -11.41 -8.99 8.96
C GLY A 14 -12.14 -10.28 8.63
N GLU A 15 -13.44 -10.31 8.91
CA GLU A 15 -14.32 -11.45 8.63
C GLU A 15 -14.67 -11.56 7.13
N SER A 16 -14.43 -10.50 6.35
CA SER A 16 -14.63 -10.45 4.90
C SER A 16 -13.30 -10.37 4.16
N SER A 17 -13.30 -10.62 2.85
CA SER A 17 -12.15 -10.34 1.97
C SER A 17 -11.60 -8.93 2.18
N GLN A 18 -10.28 -8.79 2.10
CA GLN A 18 -9.61 -7.50 2.26
C GLN A 18 -10.00 -6.57 1.11
N ILE A 19 -10.56 -5.41 1.48
CA ILE A 19 -10.82 -4.32 0.54
C ILE A 19 -9.61 -3.40 0.56
N VAL A 20 -8.90 -3.33 -0.55
CA VAL A 20 -7.74 -2.46 -0.73
C VAL A 20 -8.20 -1.00 -0.73
N LYS A 21 -7.63 -0.20 0.17
CA LYS A 21 -7.90 1.24 0.28
C LYS A 21 -6.58 2.01 0.32
N PRO A 22 -6.34 2.91 -0.64
CA PRO A 22 -5.16 3.75 -0.61
C PRO A 22 -5.19 4.78 0.53
N PHE A 23 -4.03 5.10 1.09
CA PHE A 23 -3.83 6.11 2.12
C PHE A 23 -2.86 7.17 1.63
N ILE A 24 -3.20 8.45 1.82
CA ILE A 24 -2.28 9.56 1.55
C ILE A 24 -1.50 9.89 2.81
N PHE A 25 -0.17 9.86 2.70
CA PHE A 25 0.73 10.37 3.73
C PHE A 25 1.44 11.63 3.23
N ASP A 26 1.42 12.67 4.07
CA ASP A 26 2.30 13.84 3.92
C ASP A 26 3.56 13.63 4.76
N LEU A 27 4.68 13.33 4.10
CA LEU A 27 5.95 12.99 4.75
C LEU A 27 6.64 14.18 5.43
N LEU A 28 6.15 15.40 5.20
CA LEU A 28 6.61 16.57 5.96
C LEU A 28 6.02 16.59 7.38
N LEU A 29 4.93 15.85 7.61
CA LEU A 29 4.34 15.69 8.92
C LEU A 29 5.01 14.52 9.66
N LYS A 30 5.67 14.81 10.79
CA LYS A 30 6.47 13.83 11.55
C LYS A 30 5.70 12.56 11.90
N ASN A 31 4.43 12.68 12.26
CA ASN A 31 3.56 11.56 12.58
C ASN A 31 3.31 10.66 11.37
N HIS A 32 3.08 11.22 10.19
CA HIS A 32 2.89 10.44 8.96
C HIS A 32 4.17 9.73 8.54
N LEU A 33 5.31 10.44 8.59
CA LEU A 33 6.61 9.83 8.33
C LEU A 33 6.91 8.67 9.29
N PHE A 34 6.64 8.86 10.58
CA PHE A 34 6.83 7.83 11.58
C PHE A 34 5.93 6.61 11.32
N ILE A 35 4.64 6.81 11.05
CA ILE A 35 3.72 5.72 10.73
C ILE A 35 4.21 4.95 9.51
N PHE A 36 4.61 5.65 8.45
CA PHE A 36 5.13 5.03 7.24
C PHE A 36 6.38 4.18 7.51
N LEU A 37 7.34 4.72 8.28
CA LEU A 37 8.54 3.99 8.67
C LEU A 37 8.21 2.73 9.48
N VAL A 38 7.25 2.80 10.39
CA VAL A 38 6.81 1.64 11.18
C VAL A 38 6.11 0.60 10.30
N THR A 39 5.26 1.02 9.35
CA THR A 39 4.62 0.11 8.39
C THR A 39 5.67 -0.65 7.59
N LEU A 40 6.68 0.06 7.05
CA LEU A 40 7.77 -0.58 6.32
C LEU A 40 8.66 -1.45 7.21
N ALA A 41 8.99 -1.02 8.44
CA ALA A 41 9.86 -1.80 9.31
C ALA A 41 9.23 -3.11 9.79
N ASN A 42 7.91 -3.11 10.04
CA ASN A 42 7.21 -4.27 10.57
C ASN A 42 6.91 -5.35 9.52
N GLY A 43 6.86 -4.99 8.23
CA GLY A 43 6.62 -5.96 7.15
C GLY A 43 5.29 -6.70 7.26
N ASN A 44 4.28 -6.15 7.97
CA ASN A 44 2.97 -6.81 8.12
C ASN A 44 2.10 -6.64 6.86
N PHE A 45 2.69 -6.84 5.69
CA PHE A 45 2.03 -6.77 4.40
C PHE A 45 2.60 -7.83 3.48
N GLU A 46 1.73 -8.43 2.67
CA GLU A 46 2.15 -9.27 1.56
C GLU A 46 2.59 -8.38 0.39
N GLU A 47 1.85 -7.29 0.15
CA GLU A 47 2.10 -6.38 -0.95
C GLU A 47 1.84 -4.94 -0.53
N VAL A 48 2.74 -4.03 -0.90
CA VAL A 48 2.57 -2.59 -0.76
C VAL A 48 2.87 -1.93 -2.10
N CYS A 49 1.97 -1.08 -2.57
CA CYS A 49 2.17 -0.23 -3.74
C CYS A 49 2.31 1.23 -3.30
N ILE A 50 3.29 1.93 -3.86
CA ILE A 50 3.65 3.30 -3.49
C ILE A 50 3.64 4.20 -4.73
N GLU A 51 2.86 5.28 -4.64
CA GLU A 51 2.85 6.37 -5.61
C GLU A 51 3.41 7.63 -4.97
N THR A 52 4.11 8.47 -5.73
CA THR A 52 4.75 9.69 -5.21
C THR A 52 4.29 10.93 -5.95
N ASP A 53 4.19 12.08 -5.27
CA ASP A 53 3.76 13.35 -5.87
C ASP A 53 4.81 14.01 -6.77
N SER A 54 6.10 13.75 -6.53
CA SER A 54 7.21 14.47 -7.16
C SER A 54 8.48 13.62 -7.24
N GLU A 55 9.42 14.02 -8.10
CA GLU A 55 10.73 13.37 -8.25
C GLU A 55 11.53 13.38 -6.94
N ASP A 56 11.45 14.46 -6.16
CA ASP A 56 12.11 14.56 -4.87
C ASP A 56 11.55 13.54 -3.86
N THR A 57 10.21 13.39 -3.82
CA THR A 57 9.57 12.35 -3.00
C THR A 57 9.97 10.96 -3.47
N LEU A 58 9.98 10.69 -4.79
CA LEU A 58 10.42 9.41 -5.35
C LEU A 58 11.86 9.06 -4.94
N LYS A 59 12.78 10.02 -5.07
CA LYS A 59 14.17 9.85 -4.66
C LYS A 59 14.28 9.57 -3.16
N ALA A 60 13.52 10.29 -2.33
CA ALA A 60 13.50 10.07 -0.89
C ALA A 60 12.98 8.66 -0.53
N ILE A 61 11.90 8.19 -1.18
CA ILE A 61 11.37 6.85 -0.98
C ILE A 61 12.37 5.77 -1.40
N ARG A 62 12.99 5.89 -2.58
CA ARG A 62 14.04 4.94 -3.01
C ARG A 62 15.17 4.83 -1.98
N ASN A 63 15.66 5.98 -1.50
CA ASN A 63 16.72 6.01 -0.49
C ASN A 63 16.27 5.39 0.84
N LEU A 64 15.03 5.64 1.25
CA LEU A 64 14.46 5.10 2.48
C LEU A 64 14.27 3.59 2.42
N LEU A 65 13.78 3.07 1.29
CA LEU A 65 13.65 1.64 1.05
C LEU A 65 15.01 0.94 1.14
N ILE A 66 15.99 1.44 0.39
CA ILE A 66 17.36 0.88 0.38
C ILE A 66 18.02 0.99 1.76
N GLY A 67 17.87 2.12 2.46
CA GLY A 67 18.56 2.38 3.71
C GLY A 67 17.93 1.75 4.95
N THR A 68 16.60 1.66 5.02
CA THR A 68 15.88 1.37 6.27
C THR A 68 15.16 0.03 6.24
N GLY A 69 14.68 -0.40 5.07
CA GLY A 69 13.85 -1.59 4.99
C GLY A 69 14.62 -2.90 4.83
N ASN A 70 15.95 -2.86 4.67
CA ASN A 70 16.75 -4.02 4.25
C ASN A 70 16.15 -4.69 2.99
N VAL A 71 15.62 -3.87 2.08
CA VAL A 71 14.90 -4.37 0.93
C VAL A 71 15.87 -4.61 -0.22
N THR A 72 15.62 -5.67 -0.98
CA THR A 72 16.39 -5.99 -2.19
C THR A 72 15.56 -5.63 -3.41
N LYS A 73 16.14 -4.85 -4.34
CA LYS A 73 15.51 -4.57 -5.63
C LYS A 73 15.54 -5.84 -6.48
N LEU A 74 14.40 -6.23 -7.04
CA LEU A 74 14.23 -7.41 -7.88
C LEU A 74 13.93 -7.01 -9.32
N GLN A 75 14.24 -7.92 -10.24
CA GLN A 75 13.69 -7.87 -11.59
C GLN A 75 12.28 -8.48 -11.60
N GLU A 76 11.49 -8.07 -12.57
CA GLU A 76 10.18 -8.65 -12.82
C GLU A 76 10.30 -10.13 -13.20
N THR A 77 9.40 -10.93 -12.64
CA THR A 77 9.23 -12.36 -12.90
C THR A 77 7.75 -12.67 -13.10
N SER A 78 7.41 -13.86 -13.59
CA SER A 78 6.02 -14.30 -13.66
C SER A 78 5.32 -14.29 -12.30
N ASN A 79 6.05 -14.61 -11.22
CA ASN A 79 5.50 -14.57 -9.86
C ASN A 79 5.16 -13.14 -9.41
N THR A 80 6.02 -12.17 -9.70
CA THR A 80 5.76 -10.75 -9.36
C THR A 80 4.62 -10.18 -10.20
N ALA A 81 4.49 -10.60 -11.47
CA ALA A 81 3.42 -10.14 -12.36
C ALA A 81 2.02 -10.63 -11.95
N ASN A 82 1.94 -11.71 -11.18
CA ASN A 82 0.67 -12.25 -10.65
C ASN A 82 0.24 -11.62 -9.32
N ARG A 83 1.00 -10.65 -8.80
CA ARG A 83 0.70 -9.97 -7.53
C ARG A 83 -0.47 -9.02 -7.66
N ARG A 84 -1.20 -8.84 -6.57
CA ARG A 84 -2.51 -8.18 -6.60
C ARG A 84 -2.43 -6.69 -6.93
N LEU A 85 -1.41 -6.06 -6.38
CA LEU A 85 -1.11 -4.65 -6.54
C LEU A 85 -0.14 -4.39 -7.70
N TYR A 86 0.30 -5.42 -8.42
CA TYR A 86 1.26 -5.30 -9.52
C TYR A 86 0.73 -4.38 -10.63
N ARG A 87 1.65 -3.59 -11.20
CA ARG A 87 1.43 -2.74 -12.36
C ARG A 87 2.67 -2.78 -13.23
N GLU A 88 2.46 -2.82 -14.55
CA GLU A 88 3.55 -2.90 -15.51
C GLU A 88 4.53 -1.73 -15.37
N GLY A 89 5.82 -2.04 -15.39
CA GLY A 89 6.89 -1.06 -15.32
C GLY A 89 7.19 -0.51 -13.92
N TYR A 90 6.57 -1.04 -12.87
CA TYR A 90 6.87 -0.63 -11.49
C TYR A 90 8.21 -1.21 -11.03
N GLU A 91 8.92 -0.48 -10.18
CA GLU A 91 10.10 -1.02 -9.50
C GLU A 91 9.66 -1.99 -8.41
N ILE A 92 10.27 -3.17 -8.38
CA ILE A 92 9.93 -4.23 -7.44
C ILE A 92 11.05 -4.33 -6.40
N TYR A 93 10.67 -4.31 -5.14
CA TYR A 93 11.55 -4.56 -4.00
C TYR A 93 10.95 -5.68 -3.14
N THR A 94 11.79 -6.44 -2.45
CA THR A 94 11.37 -7.45 -1.47
C THR A 94 11.98 -7.16 -0.11
N GLN A 95 11.20 -7.39 0.94
CA GLN A 95 11.63 -7.31 2.33
C GLN A 95 11.40 -8.67 2.99
N GLY A 96 12.48 -9.35 3.35
CA GLY A 96 12.39 -10.75 3.77
C GLY A 96 11.86 -11.65 2.64
N ASP A 97 11.19 -12.74 3.02
CA ASP A 97 10.80 -13.81 2.10
C ASP A 97 9.41 -13.61 1.46
N LEU A 98 8.58 -12.71 2.00
CA LEU A 98 7.15 -12.64 1.66
C LEU A 98 6.66 -11.24 1.26
N SER A 99 7.25 -10.18 1.80
CA SER A 99 6.72 -8.82 1.63
C SER A 99 7.27 -8.17 0.37
N MET A 100 6.37 -7.86 -0.56
CA MET A 100 6.71 -7.18 -1.81
C MET A 100 6.34 -5.70 -1.77
N ILE A 101 7.24 -4.85 -2.24
CA ILE A 101 7.03 -3.42 -2.36
C ILE A 101 7.14 -3.04 -3.84
N LEU A 102 6.10 -2.39 -4.35
CA LEU A 102 5.93 -1.95 -5.73
C LEU A 102 5.96 -0.43 -5.74
N LEU A 103 6.94 0.15 -6.41
CA LEU A 103 7.14 1.59 -6.46
C LEU A 103 6.99 2.07 -7.90
N ASN A 104 6.06 3.00 -8.14
CA ASN A 104 5.94 3.63 -9.45
C ASN A 104 7.19 4.48 -9.73
N PRO A 105 7.98 4.21 -10.79
CA PRO A 105 9.18 4.97 -11.08
C PRO A 105 8.89 6.37 -11.66
N LYS A 106 7.62 6.72 -11.89
CA LYS A 106 7.19 8.00 -12.45
C LYS A 106 6.23 8.68 -11.46
N PRO A 107 6.56 9.86 -10.93
CA PRO A 107 5.67 10.59 -10.04
C PRO A 107 4.30 10.87 -10.67
N GLN A 108 3.26 10.84 -9.84
CA GLN A 108 1.86 11.01 -10.22
C GLN A 108 1.21 12.16 -9.42
N PRO A 109 1.64 13.43 -9.61
CA PRO A 109 1.10 14.57 -8.84
C PRO A 109 -0.42 14.69 -8.94
N ASN A 110 -0.98 14.35 -10.11
CA ASN A 110 -2.43 14.43 -10.36
C ASN A 110 -3.23 13.39 -9.57
N LEU A 111 -2.61 12.31 -9.10
CA LEU A 111 -3.29 11.25 -8.35
C LEU A 111 -3.73 11.68 -6.94
N PHE A 112 -3.19 12.79 -6.45
CA PHE A 112 -3.46 13.30 -5.10
C PHE A 112 -4.72 14.17 -5.02
N ASN A 113 -5.46 14.32 -6.12
CA ASN A 113 -6.82 14.87 -6.09
C ASN A 113 -7.85 13.74 -5.84
N GLN A 114 -9.00 14.07 -5.25
CA GLN A 114 -9.96 13.07 -4.80
C GLN A 114 -10.53 12.24 -5.95
N GLU A 115 -10.86 12.87 -7.07
CA GLU A 115 -11.46 12.19 -8.23
C GLU A 115 -10.51 11.14 -8.85
N ALA A 116 -9.23 11.50 -9.01
CA ALA A 116 -8.21 10.60 -9.50
C ALA A 116 -7.93 9.46 -8.51
N LEU A 117 -7.92 9.75 -7.21
CA LEU A 117 -7.75 8.74 -6.16
C LEU A 117 -8.91 7.74 -6.14
N ASP A 118 -10.14 8.22 -6.34
CA ASP A 118 -11.33 7.37 -6.41
C ASP A 118 -11.25 6.44 -7.64
N ALA A 119 -10.89 6.99 -8.81
CA ALA A 119 -10.68 6.21 -10.03
C ALA A 119 -9.57 5.16 -9.87
N TYR A 120 -8.45 5.53 -9.23
CA TYR A 120 -7.36 4.62 -8.91
C TYR A 120 -7.79 3.50 -7.97
N THR A 121 -8.55 3.84 -6.92
CA THR A 121 -9.09 2.87 -5.97
C THR A 121 -10.02 1.88 -6.67
N LEU A 122 -10.89 2.35 -7.58
CA LEU A 122 -11.76 1.49 -8.38
C LEU A 122 -10.98 0.53 -9.28
N GLY A 123 -9.80 0.92 -9.78
CA GLY A 123 -8.92 0.03 -10.53
C GLY A 123 -8.48 -1.22 -9.76
N PHE A 124 -8.41 -1.14 -8.42
CA PHE A 124 -8.17 -2.31 -7.56
C PHE A 124 -9.44 -3.07 -7.19
N ALA A 125 -10.64 -2.58 -7.49
CA ALA A 125 -11.87 -3.34 -7.30
C ALA A 125 -12.22 -4.15 -8.56
N THR A 126 -11.96 -3.60 -9.74
CA THR A 126 -12.29 -4.22 -11.04
C THR A 126 -11.29 -5.29 -11.47
N ALA A 127 -10.01 -5.17 -11.11
CA ALA A 127 -9.03 -6.24 -11.34
C ALA A 127 -9.37 -7.55 -10.60
N TRP A 128 -10.24 -7.48 -9.58
CA TRP A 128 -10.61 -8.59 -8.69
C TRP A 128 -12.11 -8.95 -8.81
N SER A 129 -12.86 -8.23 -9.65
CA SER A 129 -14.29 -8.47 -9.84
C SER A 129 -14.60 -9.75 -10.62
N PHE A 130 -13.60 -10.43 -11.20
CA PHE A 130 -13.82 -11.74 -11.82
C PHE A 130 -13.97 -12.88 -10.79
N ASP A 131 -13.46 -12.72 -9.57
CA ASP A 131 -13.72 -13.65 -8.46
C ASP A 131 -14.93 -13.20 -7.61
N TYR A 132 -15.29 -11.92 -7.65
CA TYR A 132 -16.33 -11.31 -6.82
C TYR A 132 -17.77 -11.52 -7.31
N VAL A 133 -17.99 -12.01 -8.54
CA VAL A 133 -19.35 -12.29 -9.05
C VAL A 133 -19.89 -13.65 -8.55
N ALA A 134 -19.06 -14.48 -7.91
CA ALA A 134 -19.51 -15.76 -7.37
C ALA A 134 -20.20 -15.66 -5.99
N GLU A 135 -19.93 -14.62 -5.18
CA GLU A 135 -20.47 -14.54 -3.82
C GLU A 135 -21.05 -13.16 -3.49
N GLY A 136 -22.34 -13.01 -3.78
CA GLY A 136 -23.31 -12.61 -2.76
C GLY A 136 -23.25 -11.17 -2.24
N GLN A 137 -24.19 -10.37 -2.75
CA GLN A 137 -24.75 -9.19 -2.11
C GLN A 137 -24.75 -9.23 -0.56
N LYS A 138 -24.17 -8.21 0.08
CA LYS A 138 -24.80 -7.43 1.17
C LYS A 138 -23.95 -6.23 1.56
N LEU A 139 -24.43 -5.05 1.15
CA LEU A 139 -24.09 -3.75 1.73
C LEU A 139 -24.41 -3.74 3.23
N LEU A 140 -23.42 -3.45 4.10
CA LEU A 140 -23.68 -2.92 5.44
C LEU A 140 -22.66 -1.85 5.88
N SER A 141 -23.24 -0.84 6.52
CA SER A 141 -22.82 0.50 6.98
C SER A 141 -21.41 0.71 7.59
N PRO A 142 -20.92 1.97 7.62
CA PRO A 142 -19.60 2.32 8.14
C PRO A 142 -19.64 2.49 9.65
N LYS A 143 -18.80 1.74 10.39
CA LYS A 143 -18.28 2.13 11.70
C LYS A 143 -17.22 1.13 12.16
N LYS A 144 -15.94 1.50 11.98
CA LYS A 144 -14.84 1.32 12.95
C LYS A 144 -13.60 2.00 12.41
N ASN A 145 -13.25 3.07 13.11
CA ASN A 145 -12.22 4.06 12.79
C ASN A 145 -10.83 3.49 13.12
N TRP A 146 -9.85 3.66 12.24
CA TRP A 146 -8.52 3.02 12.35
C TRP A 146 -7.77 3.39 13.65
N PHE A 147 -8.10 4.55 14.25
CA PHE A 147 -7.61 4.99 15.56
C PHE A 147 -7.86 3.98 16.70
N TYR A 148 -8.87 3.11 16.58
CA TYR A 148 -9.13 2.07 17.57
C TYR A 148 -8.00 1.01 17.63
N TYR A 149 -7.29 0.79 16.52
CA TYR A 149 -6.26 -0.24 16.43
C TYR A 149 -4.89 0.24 16.91
N LEU A 150 -4.57 1.53 16.72
CA LEU A 150 -3.41 2.15 17.38
C LEU A 150 -3.53 2.06 18.91
N ALA A 151 -4.73 2.31 19.45
CA ALA A 151 -4.99 2.26 20.89
C ALA A 151 -4.93 0.83 21.49
N LYS A 152 -5.24 -0.20 20.69
CA LYS A 152 -5.20 -1.60 21.16
C LYS A 152 -3.76 -2.13 21.24
N TRP A 153 -2.85 -1.59 20.44
CA TRP A 153 -1.44 -1.98 20.42
C TRP A 153 -0.64 -1.38 21.60
N PHE A 154 -0.90 -0.13 21.99
CA PHE A 154 -0.32 0.49 23.20
C PHE A 154 -0.73 -0.16 24.54
N ARG A 155 -1.71 -1.08 24.55
CA ARG A 155 -2.09 -1.85 25.76
C ARG A 155 -1.32 -3.17 25.93
N ARG A 156 -0.47 -3.55 24.97
CA ARG A 156 0.30 -4.80 25.00
C ARG A 156 1.82 -4.60 25.16
N VAL A 157 2.26 -3.35 25.30
CA VAL A 157 3.63 -2.96 25.70
C VAL A 157 3.54 -2.38 27.10
#